data_AF-A0A0C1FEU1-F1
#
_entry.id   AF-A0A0C1FEU1-F1
#
_cell.length_a   1.000
_cell.length_b   1.000
_cell.length_c   1.000
_cell.angle_alpha   90.00
_cell.angle_beta   90.00
_cell.angle_gamma   90.00
#
_symmetry.space_group_name_H-M   'P 1'
#
loop_
_entity.id
_entity.type
_entity.pdbx_description
1 polymer ?
#
loop_
_entity_poly.entity_id
_entity_poly.type
_entity_poly.pdbx_seq_one_letter_code
_entity_poly.pdbx_strand_id
1 'polypeptide(L)'
;MAKITANELAAVAKKIMGLVTQFDIEVKVSEPNVIALLIPGDMSFNDQAAMAEFARQILLTAGVHLYADLEFVFFKADIVLGNVVIHGLPREQLN
;
A
#
# COMPACT_ATOMS: atom_id res chain seq x y z
N MET A 1 4.14 16.84 -2.40
CA MET A 1 4.45 15.46 -2.02
C MET A 1 5.75 15.05 -2.67
N ALA A 2 6.68 14.45 -1.92
CA ALA A 2 7.88 13.86 -2.51
C ALA A 2 7.46 12.69 -3.43
N LYS A 3 8.06 12.58 -4.61
CA LYS A 3 7.74 11.53 -5.58
C LYS A 3 8.62 10.31 -5.32
N ILE A 4 8.00 9.15 -5.10
CA ILE A 4 8.66 7.85 -5.12
C ILE A 4 8.98 7.56 -6.58
N THR A 5 10.21 7.14 -6.88
CA THR A 5 10.54 6.76 -8.26
C THR A 5 9.76 5.51 -8.67
N ALA A 6 9.47 5.34 -9.96
CA ALA A 6 8.75 4.16 -10.45
C ALA A 6 9.45 2.84 -10.04
N ASN A 7 10.79 2.84 -9.99
CA ASN A 7 11.58 1.70 -9.55
C ASN A 7 11.41 1.41 -8.05
N GLU A 8 11.42 2.43 -7.20
CA GLU A 8 11.17 2.27 -5.75
C GLU A 8 9.73 1.79 -5.52
N LEU A 9 8.74 2.35 -6.21
CA LEU A 9 7.35 1.95 -6.10
C LEU A 9 7.14 0.49 -6.53
N ALA A 10 7.76 0.07 -7.64
CA ALA A 10 7.73 -1.32 -8.10
C ALA A 10 8.42 -2.27 -7.12
N ALA A 11 9.52 -1.85 -6.49
CA ALA A 11 10.21 -2.64 -5.47
C ALA A 11 9.35 -2.83 -4.20
N VAL A 12 8.68 -1.77 -3.76
CA VAL A 12 7.71 -1.84 -2.65
C VAL A 12 6.58 -2.79 -3.00
N ALA A 13 5.95 -2.61 -4.17
CA ALA A 13 4.85 -3.47 -4.59
C ALA A 13 5.25 -4.94 -4.71
N LYS A 14 6.46 -5.24 -5.21
CA LYS A 14 6.98 -6.61 -5.26
C LYS A 14 7.09 -7.25 -3.88
N LYS A 15 7.58 -6.49 -2.88
CA LYS A 15 7.66 -6.97 -1.50
C LYS A 15 6.27 -7.22 -0.91
N ILE A 16 5.35 -6.29 -1.12
CA ILE A 16 3.96 -6.42 -0.66
C ILE A 16 3.29 -7.62 -1.31
N MET A 17 3.42 -7.77 -2.63
CA MET A 17 2.86 -8.90 -3.38
C MET A 17 3.31 -10.24 -2.79
N GLY A 18 4.59 -10.40 -2.47
CA GLY A 18 5.10 -11.62 -1.82
C GLY A 18 4.45 -11.96 -0.48
N LEU A 19 3.90 -10.98 0.24
CA LEU A 19 3.19 -11.19 1.50
C LEU A 19 1.71 -11.44 1.31
N VAL A 20 1.08 -10.75 0.35
CA VAL A 20 -0.38 -10.73 0.23
C VAL A 20 -0.94 -11.73 -0.77
N THR A 21 -0.09 -12.34 -1.62
CA THR A 21 -0.50 -13.40 -2.55
C THR A 21 -1.12 -14.61 -1.84
N GLN A 22 -0.71 -14.92 -0.61
CA GLN A 22 -1.31 -16.02 0.17
C GLN A 22 -2.76 -15.76 0.60
N PHE A 23 -3.23 -14.51 0.48
CA PHE A 23 -4.58 -14.08 0.80
C PHE A 23 -5.38 -13.75 -0.47
N ASP A 24 -4.94 -14.19 -1.65
CA ASP A 24 -5.56 -13.91 -2.95
C ASP A 24 -5.74 -12.41 -3.25
N ILE A 25 -4.86 -11.56 -2.69
CA ILE A 25 -4.85 -10.12 -2.94
C ILE A 25 -3.92 -9.81 -4.12
N GLU A 26 -4.47 -9.15 -5.15
CA GLU A 26 -3.64 -8.63 -6.24
C GLU A 26 -3.10 -7.24 -5.91
N VAL A 27 -1.85 -6.97 -6.32
CA VAL A 27 -1.18 -5.69 -6.12
C VAL A 27 -0.93 -5.03 -7.47
N LYS A 28 -1.40 -3.79 -7.62
CA LYS A 28 -1.14 -2.93 -8.78
C LYS A 28 -0.48 -1.64 -8.32
N VAL A 29 0.28 -1.01 -9.19
CA VAL A 29 0.93 0.28 -8.91
C VAL A 29 0.50 1.33 -9.92
N SER A 30 0.39 2.58 -9.47
CA SER A 30 0.18 3.73 -10.34
C SER A 30 1.03 4.90 -9.87
N GLU A 31 1.51 5.69 -10.82
CA GLU A 31 2.19 6.95 -10.51
C GLU A 31 1.20 8.00 -9.97
N PRO A 32 1.66 8.94 -9.12
CA PRO A 32 3.04 9.06 -8.62
C PRO A 32 3.39 8.07 -7.50
N ASN A 33 2.52 7.84 -6.51
CA ASN A 33 2.82 7.05 -5.31
C ASN A 33 1.61 6.19 -4.88
N VAL A 34 0.99 5.45 -5.80
CA VAL A 34 -0.23 4.69 -5.51
C VAL A 34 0.03 3.19 -5.59
N ILE A 35 -0.42 2.46 -4.56
CA ILE A 35 -0.53 1.01 -4.54
C ILE A 35 -2.00 0.64 -4.44
N ALA A 36 -2.51 -0.04 -5.46
CA ALA A 36 -3.85 -0.57 -5.48
C ALA A 36 -3.84 -2.03 -5.02
N LEU A 37 -4.70 -2.37 -4.07
CA LEU A 37 -4.91 -3.72 -3.56
C LEU A 37 -6.29 -4.21 -3.99
N LEU A 38 -6.35 -5.27 -4.77
CA LEU A 38 -7.60 -5.94 -5.11
C LEU A 38 -7.91 -6.97 -4.04
N ILE A 39 -8.98 -6.73 -3.29
CA ILE A 39 -9.41 -7.49 -2.14
C ILE A 39 -10.40 -8.56 -2.59
N PRO A 40 -10.24 -9.83 -2.15
CA PRO A 40 -11.12 -10.90 -2.57
C PRO A 40 -12.54 -10.78 -1.98
N GLY A 41 -13.48 -11.53 -2.57
CA GLY A 41 -14.91 -11.51 -2.26
C GLY A 41 -15.25 -11.78 -0.78
N ASP A 42 -14.47 -12.63 -0.15
CA ASP A 42 -14.59 -13.12 1.22
C ASP A 42 -13.90 -12.23 2.26
N MET A 43 -13.02 -11.32 1.83
CA MET A 43 -12.39 -10.34 2.71
C MET A 43 -13.21 -9.04 2.76
N SER A 44 -13.32 -8.48 3.97
CA SER A 44 -13.98 -7.20 4.23
C SER A 44 -13.25 -6.41 5.29
N PHE A 45 -13.18 -5.09 5.10
CA PHE A 45 -12.73 -4.15 6.11
C PHE A 45 -13.95 -3.51 6.76
N ASN A 46 -13.95 -3.45 8.09
CA ASN A 46 -15.07 -2.88 8.85
C ASN A 46 -15.14 -1.35 8.70
N ASP A 47 -13.98 -0.70 8.61
CA ASP A 47 -13.84 0.75 8.51
C ASP A 47 -12.49 1.14 7.87
N GLN A 48 -12.30 2.44 7.68
CA GLN A 48 -11.06 3.00 7.12
C GLN A 48 -9.85 2.84 8.07
N ALA A 49 -10.06 2.75 9.38
CA ALA A 49 -8.97 2.54 10.34
C ALA A 49 -8.39 1.13 10.21
N ALA A 50 -9.24 0.12 9.98
CA ALA A 50 -8.82 -1.25 9.68
C ALA A 50 -8.02 -1.32 8.37
N MET A 51 -8.43 -0.58 7.33
CA MET A 51 -7.67 -0.47 6.08
C MET A 51 -6.29 0.18 6.30
N ALA A 52 -6.24 1.25 7.09
CA ALA A 52 -4.99 1.94 7.42
C ALA A 52 -4.04 1.04 8.22
N GLU A 53 -4.57 0.32 9.21
CA GLU A 53 -3.78 -0.61 10.01
C GLU A 53 -3.25 -1.77 9.16
N PHE A 54 -4.10 -2.33 8.28
CA PHE A 54 -3.66 -3.36 7.33
C PHE A 54 -2.54 -2.87 6.42
N ALA A 55 -2.67 -1.69 5.83
CA ALA A 55 -1.62 -1.10 5.00
C ALA A 55 -0.30 -0.90 5.78
N ARG A 56 -0.38 -0.42 7.03
CA ARG A 56 0.80 -0.27 7.92
C ARG A 56 1.45 -1.61 8.24
N GLN A 57 0.66 -2.62 8.62
CA GLN A 57 1.16 -3.95 8.96
C GLN A 57 1.83 -4.63 7.76
N ILE A 58 1.27 -4.47 6.56
CA ILE A 58 1.91 -4.94 5.32
C ILE A 58 3.28 -4.29 5.12
N LEU A 59 3.36 -2.96 5.23
CA LEU A 59 4.61 -2.24 5.02
C LEU A 59 5.67 -2.64 6.05
N LEU A 60 5.27 -2.76 7.32
CA LEU A 60 6.13 -3.19 8.42
C LEU A 60 6.66 -4.60 8.18
N THR A 61 5.77 -5.54 7.86
CA THR A 61 6.12 -6.95 7.59
C THR A 61 7.00 -7.08 6.34
N ALA A 62 6.80 -6.21 5.34
CA ALA A 62 7.61 -6.16 4.13
C ALA A 62 9.00 -5.53 4.35
N GLY A 63 9.26 -4.99 5.55
CA GLY A 63 10.48 -4.21 5.82
C GLY A 63 10.59 -3.02 4.85
N VAL A 64 9.48 -2.33 4.60
CA VAL A 64 9.43 -1.14 3.74
C VAL A 64 9.42 0.10 4.62
N HIS A 65 10.44 0.93 4.45
CA HIS A 65 10.48 2.27 5.02
C HIS A 65 10.04 3.27 3.98
N LEU A 66 9.00 4.06 4.31
CA LEU A 66 8.50 5.11 3.44
C LEU A 66 9.21 6.42 3.76
N TYR A 67 9.74 7.07 2.72
CA TYR A 67 10.34 8.39 2.80
C TYR A 67 9.53 9.49 2.09
N ALA A 68 8.35 9.09 1.60
CA ALA A 68 7.37 9.91 0.94
C ALA A 68 5.98 9.31 1.21
N ASP A 69 4.94 10.13 1.06
CA ASP A 69 3.56 9.67 1.21
C ASP A 69 3.24 8.58 0.17
N LEU A 70 2.62 7.50 0.61
CA LEU A 70 2.16 6.38 -0.21
C LEU A 70 0.66 6.22 -0.04
N GLU A 71 -0.09 6.29 -1.14
CA GLU A 71 -1.52 6.06 -1.15
C GLU A 71 -1.81 4.58 -1.42
N PHE A 72 -2.62 3.98 -0.56
CA PHE A 72 -3.20 2.66 -0.76
C PHE A 72 -4.65 2.80 -1.18
N VAL A 73 -5.01 2.19 -2.30
CA VAL A 73 -6.39 2.16 -2.79
C VAL A 73 -6.90 0.73 -2.75
N PHE A 74 -8.01 0.51 -2.08
CA PHE A 74 -8.61 -0.81 -1.92
C PHE A 74 -9.73 -0.98 -2.94
N PHE A 75 -9.63 -2.02 -3.75
CA PHE A 75 -10.62 -2.39 -4.75
C PHE A 75 -11.27 -3.72 -4.39
N LYS A 76 -12.52 -3.90 -4.79
CA LYS A 76 -13.20 -5.20 -4.78
C LYS A 76 -13.97 -5.33 -6.08
N ALA A 77 -13.56 -6.28 -6.93
CA ALA A 77 -13.95 -6.30 -8.33
C ALA A 77 -13.73 -4.91 -8.97
N ASP A 78 -14.79 -4.27 -9.48
CA ASP A 78 -14.74 -2.94 -10.11
C ASP A 78 -15.11 -1.77 -9.18
N ILE A 79 -15.21 -2.01 -7.87
CA ILE A 79 -15.64 -1.01 -6.87
C ILE A 79 -14.45 -0.58 -6.00
N VAL A 80 -14.27 0.73 -5.84
CA VAL A 80 -13.35 1.30 -4.86
C VAL A 80 -13.97 1.20 -3.47
N LEU A 81 -13.36 0.43 -2.58
CA LEU A 81 -13.77 0.32 -1.18
C LEU A 81 -13.34 1.54 -0.37
N GLY A 82 -12.22 2.15 -0.73
CA GLY A 82 -11.67 3.33 -0.09
C GLY A 82 -10.18 3.49 -0.35
N ASN A 83 -9.61 4.55 0.20
CA ASN A 83 -8.19 4.83 0.13
C ASN A 83 -7.65 5.29 1.49
N VAL A 84 -6.37 5.03 1.72
CA VAL A 84 -5.62 5.49 2.90
C VAL A 84 -4.26 6.00 2.48
N VAL A 85 -3.82 7.10 3.07
CA VAL A 85 -2.48 7.64 2.83
C VAL A 85 -1.60 7.29 4.03
N ILE A 86 -0.50 6.60 3.77
CA ILE A 86 0.54 6.36 4.77
C ILE A 86 1.64 7.39 4.56
N HIS A 87 1.83 8.23 5.57
CA HIS A 87 2.85 9.27 5.54
C HIS A 87 4.24 8.67 5.72
N GLY A 88 5.14 9.01 4.81
CA GLY A 88 6.56 8.67 4.93
C GLY A 88 7.28 9.62 5.87
N LEU A 89 8.40 9.18 6.41
CA LEU A 89 9.30 10.04 7.18
C LEU A 89 10.20 10.83 6.22
N PRO A 90 10.25 12.16 6.28
CA PRO A 90 11.16 12.93 5.43
C PRO A 90 12.61 12.42 5.60
N ARG A 91 13.34 12.20 4.51
CA ARG A 91 14.76 11.77 4.57
C ARG A 91 15.61 12.70 5.43
N GLU A 92 15.22 13.97 5.54
CA GLU A 92 15.86 14.99 6.37
C GLU A 92 15.82 14.67 7.88
N GLN A 93 14.91 13.80 8.32
CA GLN A 93 14.81 13.35 9.72
C GLN A 93 15.70 12.13 10.05
N LEU A 94 16.43 11.59 9.06
CA LEU A 94 17.39 10.49 9.27
C LEU A 94 18.82 10.98 9.56
N ASN A 95 19.05 12.29 9.50
CA ASN A 95 20.35 12.92 9.75
C ASN A 95 20.50 13.37 11.21
#